data_AF-A0A1E3X320-F1
#
_entry.id   AF-A0A1E3X320-F1
#
_cell.length_a   1.000
_cell.length_b   1.000
_cell.length_c   1.000
_cell.angle_alpha   90.00
_cell.angle_beta   90.00
_cell.angle_gamma   90.00
#
_symmetry.space_group_name_H-M   'P 1'
#
loop_
_entity.id
_entity.type
_entity.pdbx_description
1 polymer ?
#
loop_
_entity_poly.entity_id
_entity_poly.type
_entity_poly.pdbx_seq_one_letter_code
_entity_poly.pdbx_strand_id
1 'polypeptide(L)'
;FYWLKSLPVLYLPDSGYSLDKFASKIVKSIFTEVGISATEVVRDQEPNFELERKILDDIVFDAIGLTQDERKEVYWAVCELVQRRLQKAKSV
;
A
#
# COMPACT_ATOMS: atom_id res chain seq x y z
N PHE A 1 17.79 -9.86 -11.05
CA PHE A 1 17.42 -8.63 -10.32
C PHE A 1 18.07 -7.36 -10.90
N TYR A 2 18.08 -7.19 -12.23
CA TYR A 2 18.59 -5.98 -12.93
C TYR A 2 17.49 -5.22 -13.69
N TRP A 3 16.22 -5.58 -13.51
CA TRP A 3 15.10 -5.05 -14.29
C TRP A 3 14.36 -3.88 -13.63
N LEU A 4 14.70 -3.55 -12.37
CA LEU A 4 14.10 -2.41 -11.64
C LEU A 4 14.74 -1.05 -11.95
N LYS A 5 15.87 -1.02 -12.68
CA LYS A 5 16.53 0.24 -13.10
C LYS A 5 16.05 0.78 -14.45
N SER A 6 15.16 0.05 -15.13
CA SER A 6 14.56 0.43 -16.41
C SER A 6 13.06 0.65 -16.30
N LEU A 7 12.52 0.86 -15.10
CA LEU A 7 11.22 1.53 -15.01
C LEU A 7 11.49 2.99 -15.36
N PRO A 8 11.08 3.47 -16.56
CA PRO A 8 11.00 4.91 -16.76
C PRO A 8 10.13 5.43 -15.61
N VAL A 9 10.49 6.56 -15.02
CA VAL A 9 9.58 7.29 -14.14
C VAL A 9 8.24 7.29 -14.86
N LEU A 10 7.28 6.48 -14.36
CA LEU A 10 6.04 6.18 -15.05
C LEU A 10 5.22 7.46 -15.05
N TYR A 11 5.45 8.29 -16.05
CA TYR A 11 4.51 9.31 -16.45
C TYR A 11 3.33 8.52 -17.00
N LEU A 12 2.24 8.43 -16.24
CA LEU A 12 0.98 7.83 -16.66
C LEU A 12 0.20 8.93 -17.41
N PRO A 13 0.48 9.16 -18.71
CA PRO A 13 0.06 10.38 -19.40
C PRO A 13 -1.47 10.42 -19.54
N ASP A 14 -2.09 9.24 -19.62
CA ASP A 14 -3.52 9.06 -19.85
C ASP A 14 -4.35 8.93 -18.55
N SER A 15 -3.69 8.89 -17.38
CA SER A 15 -4.40 8.77 -16.10
C SER A 15 -4.86 10.12 -15.53
N GLY A 16 -4.27 11.23 -15.98
CA GLY A 16 -4.48 12.56 -15.39
C GLY A 16 -3.85 12.76 -14.00
N TYR A 17 -3.12 11.77 -13.48
CA TYR A 17 -2.44 11.83 -12.18
C TYR A 17 -0.93 12.03 -12.37
N SER A 18 -0.40 13.15 -11.88
CA SER A 18 1.05 13.36 -11.79
C SER A 18 1.61 12.91 -10.44
N LEU A 19 2.78 12.25 -10.46
CA LEU A 19 3.45 11.71 -9.27
C LEU A 19 3.94 12.79 -8.28
N ASP A 20 4.18 14.02 -8.75
CA ASP A 20 4.46 15.19 -7.91
C ASP A 20 3.30 15.50 -6.94
N LYS A 21 2.05 15.21 -7.32
CA LYS A 21 0.89 15.29 -6.41
C LYS A 21 0.91 14.23 -5.31
N PHE A 22 1.52 13.07 -5.56
CA PHE A 22 1.70 12.03 -4.55
C PHE A 22 2.89 12.32 -3.64
N ALA A 23 4.00 12.84 -4.20
CA ALA A 23 5.22 13.15 -3.46
C ALA A 23 5.05 14.30 -2.44
N SER A 24 4.08 15.19 -2.66
CA SER A 24 3.79 16.33 -1.79
C SER A 24 2.83 16.01 -0.63
N LYS A 25 2.23 14.81 -0.58
CA LYS A 25 1.36 14.40 0.53
C LYS A 25 2.15 13.93 1.74
N ILE A 26 1.67 14.29 2.93
CA ILE A 26 2.19 13.75 4.20
C ILE A 26 1.91 12.25 4.20
N VAL A 27 2.97 11.45 4.21
CA VAL A 27 2.87 9.99 4.31
C VAL A 27 2.30 9.65 5.69
N LYS A 28 1.09 9.07 5.74
CA LYS A 28 0.49 8.62 6.99
C LYS A 28 1.00 7.23 7.35
N SER A 29 0.65 6.78 8.54
CA SER A 29 0.85 5.38 8.93
C SER A 29 0.12 4.45 7.96
N ILE A 30 0.72 3.29 7.65
CA ILE A 30 0.10 2.29 6.77
C ILE A 30 -1.30 1.87 7.25
N PHE A 31 -1.49 1.82 8.56
CA PHE A 31 -2.78 1.57 9.20
C PHE A 31 -3.84 2.59 8.80
N THR A 32 -3.47 3.87 8.75
CA THR A 32 -4.36 4.96 8.36
C THR A 32 -4.63 4.98 6.86
N GLU A 33 -3.62 4.69 6.03
CA GLU A 33 -3.77 4.65 4.57
C GLU A 33 -4.67 3.50 4.11
N VAL A 34 -4.60 2.35 4.80
CA VAL A 34 -5.39 1.13 4.50
C VAL A 34 -6.74 1.14 5.23
N GLY A 35 -6.91 1.97 6.26
CA GLY A 35 -8.12 2.01 7.08
C GLY A 35 -8.24 0.86 8.11
N ILE A 36 -7.10 0.31 8.54
CA ILE A 36 -7.01 -0.79 9.52
C ILE A 36 -6.47 -0.26 10.85
N SER A 37 -7.08 -0.69 11.96
CA SER A 37 -6.59 -0.43 13.31
C SER A 37 -5.41 -1.32 13.68
N ALA A 38 -4.34 -0.71 14.19
CA ALA A 38 -3.14 -1.41 14.65
C ALA A 38 -3.30 -2.11 16.01
N THR A 39 -4.37 -1.83 16.76
CA THR A 39 -4.62 -2.40 18.10
C THR A 39 -5.44 -3.68 18.06
N GLU A 40 -6.20 -3.88 16.99
CA GLU A 40 -7.07 -5.02 16.79
C GLU A 40 -6.39 -6.09 15.92
N VAL A 41 -7.06 -7.24 15.79
CA VAL A 41 -6.60 -8.30 14.89
C VAL A 41 -6.74 -7.81 13.45
N VAL A 42 -5.64 -7.75 12.71
CA VAL A 42 -5.60 -7.21 11.34
C VAL A 42 -6.50 -8.00 10.39
N ARG A 43 -6.59 -9.32 10.59
CA ARG A 43 -7.34 -10.26 9.73
C ARG A 43 -8.86 -10.17 9.87
N ASP A 44 -9.35 -9.60 10.96
CA ASP A 44 -10.79 -9.44 11.21
C ASP A 44 -11.34 -8.13 10.61
N GLN A 45 -10.46 -7.33 9.99
CA GLN A 45 -10.78 -6.01 9.46
C GLN A 45 -10.70 -6.01 7.92
N GLU A 46 -11.68 -5.38 7.29
CA GLU A 46 -11.69 -5.15 5.84
C GLU A 46 -10.97 -3.82 5.50
N PRO A 47 -10.02 -3.83 4.55
CA PRO A 47 -9.37 -2.61 4.10
C PRO A 47 -10.36 -1.57 3.53
N ASN A 48 -10.20 -0.31 3.92
CA ASN A 48 -10.98 0.82 3.42
C ASN A 48 -10.04 1.97 3.00
N PHE A 49 -9.83 2.12 1.70
CA PHE A 49 -8.81 3.01 1.14
C PHE A 49 -9.33 4.42 0.83
N GLU A 50 -8.45 5.41 0.98
CA GLU A 50 -8.62 6.69 0.28
C GLU A 50 -8.53 6.47 -1.24
N LEU A 51 -9.48 7.02 -2.01
CA LEU A 51 -9.65 6.79 -3.45
C LEU A 51 -8.36 6.97 -4.26
N GLU A 52 -7.56 7.99 -3.93
CA GLU A 52 -6.32 8.29 -4.66
C GLU A 52 -5.19 7.27 -4.43
N ARG A 53 -5.12 6.65 -3.24
CA ARG A 53 -4.15 5.59 -2.93
C ARG A 53 -4.47 4.31 -3.68
N LYS A 54 -5.76 3.97 -3.71
CA LYS A 54 -6.26 2.79 -4.40
C LYS A 54 -5.90 2.81 -5.90
N ILE A 55 -5.96 3.97 -6.55
CA ILE A 55 -5.62 4.10 -7.97
C ILE A 55 -4.17 3.69 -8.24
N LEU A 56 -3.23 4.18 -7.43
CA LEU A 56 -1.82 3.83 -7.59
C LEU A 56 -1.59 2.34 -7.34
N ASP A 57 -2.18 1.83 -6.27
CA ASP A 57 -2.05 0.42 -5.89
C ASP A 57 -2.65 -0.49 -6.97
N ASP A 58 -3.82 -0.14 -7.54
CA ASP A 58 -4.46 -0.87 -8.63
C ASP A 58 -3.57 -0.95 -9.87
N ILE A 59 -2.94 0.16 -10.28
CA ILE A 59 -1.99 0.20 -11.42
C ILE A 59 -0.81 -0.73 -11.17
N VAL A 60 -0.23 -0.69 -9.96
CA VAL A 60 0.91 -1.54 -9.60
C VAL A 60 0.48 -3.00 -9.60
N PHE A 61 -0.65 -3.33 -8.97
CA PHE A 61 -1.17 -4.69 -8.88
C PHE A 61 -1.58 -5.28 -10.23
N ASP A 62 -2.15 -4.46 -11.11
CA ASP A 62 -2.45 -4.85 -12.50
C ASP A 62 -1.15 -5.17 -13.26
N ALA A 63 -0.11 -4.34 -13.08
CA ALA A 63 1.18 -4.55 -13.75
C ALA A 63 1.90 -5.84 -13.32
N ILE A 64 1.66 -6.32 -12.09
CA ILE A 64 2.20 -7.60 -11.60
C ILE A 64 1.18 -8.75 -11.64
N GLY A 65 -0.04 -8.50 -12.16
CA GLY A 65 -1.05 -9.52 -12.42
C GLY A 65 -1.74 -10.10 -11.17
N LEU A 66 -1.90 -9.32 -10.08
CA LEU A 66 -2.56 -9.82 -8.87
C LEU A 66 -4.09 -9.86 -9.00
N THR A 67 -4.66 -10.98 -8.57
CA THR A 67 -6.10 -11.15 -8.34
C THR A 67 -6.58 -10.32 -7.14
N GLN A 68 -7.90 -10.12 -7.01
CA GLN A 68 -8.47 -9.32 -5.92
C GLN A 68 -8.17 -9.89 -4.53
N ASP A 69 -8.17 -11.22 -4.39
CA ASP A 69 -7.86 -11.88 -3.13
C ASP A 69 -6.37 -11.70 -2.76
N GLU A 70 -5.47 -11.80 -3.75
CA GLU A 70 -4.05 -11.55 -3.53
C GLU A 70 -3.77 -10.09 -3.14
N ARG A 71 -4.51 -9.11 -3.69
CA ARG A 71 -4.39 -7.70 -3.28
C ARG A 71 -4.74 -7.54 -1.81
N LYS A 72 -5.85 -8.14 -1.36
CA LYS A 72 -6.24 -8.12 0.07
C LYS A 72 -5.15 -8.75 0.95
N GLU A 73 -4.59 -9.87 0.52
CA GLU A 73 -3.50 -10.54 1.23
C GLU A 73 -2.26 -9.66 1.36
N VAL A 74 -1.89 -8.88 0.33
CA VAL A 74 -0.78 -7.92 0.43
C VAL A 74 -1.03 -6.91 1.55
N TYR A 75 -2.23 -6.33 1.63
CA TYR A 75 -2.55 -5.35 2.68
C TYR A 75 -2.51 -5.95 4.07
N TRP A 76 -3.18 -7.10 4.28
CA TRP A 76 -3.17 -7.77 5.58
C TRP A 76 -1.76 -8.17 6.00
N ALA A 77 -0.97 -8.76 5.10
CA ALA A 77 0.40 -9.19 5.40
C ALA A 77 1.30 -8.00 5.77
N VAL A 78 1.18 -6.87 5.08
CA VAL A 78 1.96 -5.66 5.39
C VAL A 78 1.55 -5.08 6.74
N CYS A 79 0.25 -4.92 7.01
CA CYS A 79 -0.25 -4.43 8.29
C CYS A 79 0.17 -5.32 9.46
N GLU A 80 0.06 -6.64 9.31
CA GLU A 80 0.48 -7.61 10.32
C GLU A 80 2.00 -7.58 10.56
N LEU A 81 2.81 -7.48 9.51
CA LEU A 81 4.26 -7.34 9.61
C LEU A 81 4.65 -6.09 10.41
N VAL A 82 4.02 -4.95 10.11
CA VAL A 82 4.29 -3.69 10.81
C VAL A 82 3.80 -3.76 12.26
N GLN A 83 2.62 -4.34 12.51
CA GLN A 83 2.09 -4.55 13.85
C GLN A 83 3.05 -5.38 14.71
N ARG A 84 3.55 -6.51 14.18
CA ARG A 84 4.52 -7.37 14.87
C ARG A 84 5.81 -6.62 15.20
N ARG A 85 6.33 -5.81 14.27
CA ARG A 85 7.53 -4.99 14.51
C ARG A 85 7.32 -3.96 15.62
N LEU A 86 6.17 -3.29 15.64
CA LEU A 86 5.83 -2.30 16.67
C LEU A 86 5.65 -2.96 18.05
N GLN A 87 4.96 -4.11 18.12
CA GLN A 87 4.81 -4.86 19.36
C GLN A 87 6.17 -5.31 19.90
N LYS A 88 7.05 -5.82 19.02
CA LYS A 88 8.40 -6.24 19.41
C LYS A 88 9.21 -5.06 19.96
N ALA A 89 9.15 -3.91 19.30
CA ALA A 89 9.85 -2.70 19.75
C ALA A 89 9.37 -2.19 21.12
N LYS A 90 8.11 -2.43 21.50
CA LYS A 90 7.55 -2.08 22.82
C LYS A 90 7.88 -3.10 23.92
N SER A 91 8.25 -4.33 23.55
CA SER A 91 8.55 -5.43 24.48
C SER A 91 10.02 -5.50 24.93
N VAL A 92 10.84 -4.55 24.49
CA VAL A 92 12.25 -4.39 24.86
C VAL A 92 12.36 -3.22 25.82
#